data_AF-A0A6I8LUH0-F1
#
_entry.id   AF-A0A6I8LUH0-F1
#
_cell.length_a   1.000
_cell.length_b   1.000
_cell.length_c   1.000
_cell.angle_alpha   90.00
_cell.angle_beta   90.00
_cell.angle_gamma   90.00
#
_symmetry.space_group_name_H-M   'P 1'
#
loop_
_entity.id
_entity.type
_entity.pdbx_description
1 polymer ?
#
loop_
_entity_poly.entity_id
_entity_poly.type
_entity_poly.pdbx_seq_one_letter_code
_entity_poly.pdbx_strand_id
1 'polypeptide(L)'
;MESQRSPRGFAPPTTAEPTSETTRRNRRDRLALQPADFVAPRYADVSDHRLALTLTTEDRSEEDGLDPLERVTCRTHRRWLHDCVASPLHIVIVTGTRWCRKCECALNVAIDQLAGDVAVHCPSCGEAPATRATRQLVRACRASLATAADR
;
A
#
# COMPACT_ATOMS: atom_id res chain seq x y z
N MET A 1 8.80 -64.51 36.19
CA MET A 1 9.91 -63.54 36.28
C MET A 1 10.85 -63.91 35.14
N GLU A 2 11.10 -63.15 34.09
CA GLU A 2 10.92 -61.73 33.80
C GLU A 2 10.54 -61.54 32.33
N SER A 3 9.52 -60.70 32.07
CA SER A 3 9.13 -60.29 30.73
C SER A 3 10.03 -59.17 30.23
N GLN A 4 10.59 -59.40 29.05
CA GLN A 4 11.34 -58.43 28.26
C GLN A 4 10.50 -57.16 28.00
N ARG A 5 11.03 -55.98 28.36
CA ARG A 5 10.51 -54.69 27.90
C ARG A 5 11.54 -54.04 26.99
N SER A 6 11.23 -54.02 25.70
CA SER A 6 11.93 -53.26 24.67
C SER A 6 11.59 -51.76 24.82
N PRO A 7 12.56 -50.83 24.75
CA PRO A 7 12.25 -49.41 24.83
C PRO A 7 11.73 -48.94 23.46
N ARG A 8 10.47 -48.47 23.45
CA ARG A 8 9.93 -47.71 22.32
C ARG A 8 10.72 -46.42 22.18
N GLY A 9 11.57 -46.34 21.15
CA GLY A 9 12.20 -45.09 20.74
C GLY A 9 11.12 -44.09 20.33
N PHE A 10 11.05 -42.95 21.04
CA PHE A 10 10.33 -41.79 20.56
C PHE A 10 11.13 -41.18 19.41
N ALA A 11 10.59 -41.21 18.20
CA ALA A 11 11.12 -40.42 17.09
C ALA A 11 10.93 -38.93 17.44
N PRO A 12 11.96 -38.08 17.30
CA PRO A 12 11.79 -36.64 17.45
C PRO A 12 10.83 -36.12 16.36
N PRO A 13 10.01 -35.10 16.66
CA PRO A 13 9.17 -34.49 15.63
C PRO A 13 10.09 -33.94 14.54
N THR A 14 9.89 -34.41 13.32
CA THR A 14 10.46 -33.77 12.13
C THR A 14 9.94 -32.35 12.08
N THR A 15 10.76 -31.39 12.50
CA THR A 15 10.54 -29.98 12.24
C THR A 15 10.74 -29.78 10.75
N ALA A 16 9.71 -30.10 9.95
CA ALA A 16 9.69 -29.71 8.55
C ALA A 16 9.75 -28.19 8.52
N GLU A 17 10.80 -27.64 7.89
CA GLU A 17 10.89 -26.20 7.69
C GLU A 17 9.61 -25.75 6.98
N PRO A 18 8.90 -24.74 7.52
CA PRO A 18 7.65 -24.30 6.92
C PRO A 18 7.96 -23.78 5.52
N THR A 19 7.34 -24.39 4.52
CA THR A 19 7.44 -23.93 3.14
C THR A 19 7.00 -22.47 3.03
N SER A 20 7.48 -21.76 2.00
CA SER A 20 7.13 -20.36 1.76
C SER A 20 5.61 -20.12 1.72
N GLU A 21 4.83 -21.11 1.30
CA GLU A 21 3.37 -21.05 1.29
C GLU A 21 2.76 -21.16 2.69
N THR A 22 3.24 -22.11 3.52
CA THR A 22 2.83 -22.24 4.92
C THR A 22 3.20 -21.00 5.73
N THR A 23 4.37 -20.42 5.49
CA THR A 23 4.81 -19.18 6.14
C THR A 23 3.92 -17.99 5.75
N ARG A 24 3.55 -17.88 4.47
CA ARG A 24 2.60 -16.85 3.99
C ARG A 24 1.21 -17.03 4.60
N ARG A 25 0.69 -18.26 4.69
CA ARG A 25 -0.61 -18.56 5.32
C ARG A 25 -0.61 -18.20 6.81
N ASN A 26 0.38 -18.67 7.57
CA ASN A 26 0.50 -18.36 9.00
C ASN A 26 0.61 -16.85 9.27
N ARG A 27 1.28 -16.10 8.39
CA ARG A 27 1.36 -14.64 8.47
C ARG A 27 0.00 -13.99 8.23
N ARG A 28 -0.75 -14.44 7.22
CA ARG A 28 -2.12 -13.97 6.95
C ARG A 28 -3.05 -14.22 8.13
N ASP A 29 -3.04 -15.43 8.69
CA ASP A 29 -3.90 -15.79 9.83
C ASP A 29 -3.62 -14.92 11.07
N ARG A 30 -2.34 -14.65 11.35
CA ARG A 30 -1.95 -13.74 12.44
C ARG A 30 -2.37 -12.29 12.20
N LEU A 31 -2.37 -11.83 10.95
CA LEU A 31 -2.81 -10.48 10.59
C LEU A 31 -4.34 -10.33 10.58
N ALA A 32 -5.07 -11.42 10.34
CA ALA A 32 -6.52 -11.46 10.39
C ALA A 32 -7.09 -11.37 11.82
N LEU A 33 -6.32 -11.75 12.84
CA LEU A 33 -6.70 -11.68 14.25
C LEU A 33 -6.33 -10.35 14.93
N GLN A 34 -5.75 -9.38 14.20
CA GLN A 34 -5.37 -8.09 14.76
C GLN A 34 -6.59 -7.22 15.06
N PRO A 35 -6.59 -6.46 16.16
CA PRO A 35 -7.60 -5.43 16.42
C PRO A 35 -7.74 -4.43 15.26
N ALA A 36 -8.93 -3.84 15.11
CA ALA A 36 -9.22 -2.89 14.03
C ALA A 36 -8.37 -1.60 14.12
N ASP A 37 -7.90 -1.26 15.32
CA ASP A 37 -7.03 -0.13 15.65
C ASP A 37 -5.54 -0.52 15.71
N PHE A 38 -5.16 -1.70 15.24
CA PHE A 38 -3.77 -2.10 15.19
C PHE A 38 -2.97 -1.26 14.19
N VAL A 39 -1.90 -0.63 14.67
CA VAL A 39 -0.88 0.04 13.86
C VAL A 39 0.36 -0.85 13.74
N ALA A 40 0.80 -1.13 12.52
CA ALA A 40 2.01 -1.90 12.29
C ALA A 40 3.24 -1.18 12.90
N PRO A 41 4.22 -1.90 13.50
CA PRO A 41 5.37 -1.27 14.16
C PRO A 41 6.17 -0.29 13.29
N ARG A 42 6.16 -0.48 11.95
CA ARG A 42 6.83 0.41 10.99
C ARG A 42 6.21 1.81 10.86
N TYR A 43 5.01 2.01 11.40
CA TYR A 43 4.25 3.26 11.39
C TYR A 43 4.00 3.80 12.80
N ALA A 44 4.66 3.23 13.82
CA ALA A 44 4.51 3.67 15.20
C ALA A 44 5.02 5.11 15.44
N ASP A 45 5.87 5.63 14.54
CA ASP A 45 6.41 6.98 14.55
C ASP A 45 5.53 8.00 13.81
N VAL A 46 4.48 7.56 13.13
CA VAL A 46 3.55 8.44 12.41
C VAL A 46 2.57 9.06 13.42
N SER A 47 2.64 10.39 13.57
CA SER A 47 1.83 11.13 14.55
C SER A 47 0.34 11.15 14.22
N ASP A 48 -0.02 11.21 12.95
CA ASP A 48 -1.40 11.05 12.50
C ASP A 48 -1.80 9.57 12.61
N HIS A 49 -2.54 9.26 13.69
CA HIS A 49 -2.99 7.90 13.97
C HIS A 49 -3.86 7.31 12.84
N ARG A 50 -4.68 8.14 12.20
CA ARG A 50 -5.53 7.68 11.09
C ARG A 50 -4.68 7.32 9.88
N LEU A 51 -3.70 8.17 9.56
CA LEU A 51 -2.74 7.87 8.50
C LEU A 51 -1.99 6.57 8.81
N ALA A 52 -1.56 6.36 10.05
CA ALA A 52 -0.87 5.14 10.49
C ALA A 52 -1.73 3.87 10.35
N LEU A 53 -3.01 3.94 10.72
CA LEU A 53 -3.99 2.86 10.52
C LEU A 53 -4.25 2.58 9.03
N THR A 54 -4.39 3.63 8.23
CA THR A 54 -4.66 3.51 6.79
C THR A 54 -3.46 2.88 6.08
N LEU A 55 -2.24 3.35 6.38
CA LEU A 55 -0.99 2.74 5.90
C LEU A 55 -0.90 1.25 6.26
N THR A 56 -1.22 0.90 7.50
CA THR A 56 -1.24 -0.49 7.98
C THR A 56 -2.26 -1.33 7.24
N THR A 57 -3.47 -0.79 7.05
CA THR A 57 -4.57 -1.49 6.38
C THR A 57 -4.26 -1.74 4.92
N GLU A 58 -3.79 -0.72 4.19
CA GLU A 58 -3.41 -0.86 2.80
C GLU A 58 -2.25 -1.83 2.59
N ASP A 59 -1.25 -1.85 3.48
CA ASP A 59 -0.17 -2.83 3.43
C ASP A 59 -0.67 -4.27 3.54
N ARG A 60 -1.74 -4.51 4.33
CA ARG A 60 -2.40 -5.83 4.37
C ARG A 60 -3.22 -6.07 3.10
N SER A 61 -4.02 -5.10 2.68
CA SER A 61 -4.86 -5.23 1.49
C SER A 61 -4.05 -5.45 0.22
N GLU A 62 -2.82 -4.94 0.12
CA GLU A 62 -1.90 -5.27 -0.98
C GLU A 62 -1.54 -6.76 -1.01
N GLU A 63 -1.38 -7.40 0.16
CA GLU A 63 -1.16 -8.85 0.23
C GLU A 63 -2.39 -9.65 -0.24
N ASP A 64 -3.55 -9.01 -0.30
CA ASP A 64 -4.84 -9.56 -0.76
C ASP A 64 -5.25 -9.06 -2.16
N GLY A 65 -4.41 -8.27 -2.82
CA GLY A 65 -4.58 -7.88 -4.23
C GLY A 65 -4.96 -6.41 -4.50
N LEU A 66 -4.91 -5.53 -3.50
CA LEU A 66 -4.99 -4.09 -3.75
C LEU A 66 -3.85 -3.67 -4.70
N ASP A 67 -4.21 -2.98 -5.79
CA ASP A 67 -3.23 -2.37 -6.70
C ASP A 67 -2.49 -1.24 -5.96
N PRO A 68 -1.15 -1.25 -5.87
CA PRO A 68 -0.37 -0.20 -5.22
C PRO A 68 -0.62 1.22 -5.78
N LEU A 69 -1.11 1.33 -7.02
CA LEU A 69 -1.49 2.61 -7.64
C LEU A 69 -2.88 3.10 -7.22
N GLU A 70 -3.66 2.28 -6.50
CA GLU A 70 -4.97 2.64 -5.93
C GLU A 70 -4.89 3.10 -4.47
N ARG A 71 -3.70 3.02 -3.86
CA ARG A 71 -3.52 3.49 -2.48
C ARG A 71 -3.91 4.95 -2.35
N VAL A 72 -4.56 5.28 -1.24
CA VAL A 72 -4.83 6.64 -0.79
C VAL A 72 -3.72 7.18 0.11
N THR A 73 -2.77 6.33 0.54
CA THR A 73 -1.55 6.76 1.22
C THR A 73 -0.30 6.45 0.41
N CYS A 74 0.77 7.19 0.67
CA CYS A 74 2.08 6.89 0.16
C CYS A 74 2.91 6.17 1.21
N ARG A 75 3.18 4.89 0.96
CA ARG A 75 4.06 4.07 1.79
C ARG A 75 5.48 4.62 1.92
N THR A 76 6.03 5.20 0.84
CA THR A 76 7.41 5.72 0.80
C THR A 76 7.58 6.95 1.69
N HIS A 77 6.67 7.92 1.57
CA HIS A 77 6.76 9.17 2.33
C HIS A 77 6.03 9.11 3.67
N ARG A 78 5.24 8.05 3.91
CA ARG A 78 4.34 7.90 5.08
C ARG A 78 3.44 9.12 5.25
N ARG A 79 2.75 9.48 4.17
CA ARG A 79 1.84 10.64 4.04
C ARG A 79 0.59 10.25 3.28
N TRP A 80 -0.44 11.09 3.34
CA TRP A 80 -1.55 10.99 2.40
C TRP A 80 -1.04 11.16 0.96
N LEU A 81 -1.62 10.43 0.01
CA LEU A 81 -1.19 10.49 -1.39
C LEU A 81 -1.26 11.92 -1.94
N HIS A 82 -2.33 12.65 -1.62
CA HIS A 82 -2.52 14.02 -2.09
C HIS A 82 -1.42 14.99 -1.58
N ASP A 83 -0.75 14.69 -0.47
CA ASP A 83 0.35 15.50 0.06
C ASP A 83 1.70 15.22 -0.61
N CYS A 84 1.83 14.10 -1.34
CA CYS A 84 3.11 13.69 -1.89
C CYS A 84 3.11 13.49 -3.41
N VAL A 85 1.96 13.40 -4.07
CA VAL A 85 1.82 13.06 -5.50
C VAL A 85 2.61 13.99 -6.44
N ALA A 86 2.86 15.24 -6.03
CA ALA A 86 3.68 16.20 -6.77
C ALA A 86 5.19 15.91 -6.73
N SER A 87 5.63 14.99 -5.85
CA SER A 87 7.03 14.55 -5.76
C SER A 87 7.48 13.86 -7.05
N PRO A 88 8.72 14.09 -7.52
CA PRO A 88 9.30 13.36 -8.65
C PRO A 88 9.35 11.84 -8.43
N LEU A 89 9.36 11.37 -7.18
CA LEU A 89 9.37 9.94 -6.84
C LEU A 89 8.10 9.19 -7.26
N HIS A 90 7.03 9.89 -7.64
CA HIS A 90 5.78 9.29 -8.12
C HIS A 90 5.60 9.38 -9.63
N ILE A 91 6.65 9.77 -10.36
CA ILE A 91 6.68 9.66 -11.81
C ILE A 91 7.07 8.24 -12.17
N VAL A 92 6.19 7.52 -12.87
CA VAL A 92 6.47 6.17 -13.37
C VAL A 92 6.27 6.16 -14.88
N ILE A 93 7.36 6.38 -15.61
CA ILE A 93 7.36 6.51 -17.07
C ILE A 93 6.80 5.26 -17.75
N VAL A 94 7.12 4.08 -17.21
CA VAL A 94 6.69 2.78 -17.75
C VAL A 94 5.15 2.65 -17.75
N THR A 95 4.52 2.86 -16.59
CA THR A 95 3.05 2.78 -16.46
C THR A 95 2.33 4.02 -16.99
N GLY A 96 3.07 5.12 -17.23
CA GLY A 96 2.52 6.41 -17.64
C GLY A 96 1.98 7.24 -16.48
N THR A 97 2.23 6.84 -15.23
CA THR A 97 1.84 7.63 -14.06
C THR A 97 2.59 8.96 -14.08
N ARG A 98 1.82 10.05 -14.14
CA ARG A 98 2.33 11.43 -14.14
C ARG A 98 3.31 11.72 -15.30
N TRP A 99 3.11 11.09 -16.46
CA TRP A 99 3.99 11.25 -17.63
C TRP A 99 3.22 11.63 -18.89
N CYS A 100 3.67 12.68 -19.58
CA CYS A 100 3.19 13.04 -20.91
C CYS A 100 4.00 12.28 -21.96
N ARG A 101 3.37 11.39 -22.73
CA ARG A 101 4.06 10.67 -23.82
C ARG A 101 4.35 11.54 -25.04
N LYS A 102 3.56 12.59 -25.27
CA LYS A 102 3.71 13.50 -26.42
C LYS A 102 4.87 14.46 -26.24
N CYS A 103 5.03 15.00 -25.04
CA CYS A 103 6.06 15.99 -24.71
C CYS A 103 7.25 15.37 -23.96
N GLU A 104 7.20 14.07 -23.65
CA GLU A 104 8.23 13.34 -22.91
C GLU A 104 8.66 14.05 -21.61
N CYS A 105 7.66 14.49 -20.84
CA CYS A 105 7.91 15.25 -19.61
C CYS A 105 6.94 14.85 -18.49
N ALA A 106 7.33 15.18 -17.26
CA ALA A 106 6.48 15.00 -16.09
C ALA A 106 5.23 15.89 -16.18
N LEU A 107 4.08 15.35 -15.77
CA LEU A 107 2.84 16.12 -15.64
C LEU A 107 2.87 16.92 -14.34
N ASN A 108 2.30 18.12 -14.33
CA ASN A 108 2.00 18.85 -13.12
C ASN A 108 0.71 18.32 -12.50
N VAL A 109 0.68 18.29 -11.17
CA VAL A 109 -0.51 17.92 -10.40
C VAL A 109 -0.83 19.09 -9.48
N ALA A 110 -2.06 19.60 -9.56
CA ALA A 110 -2.60 20.62 -8.69
C ALA A 110 -3.67 19.98 -7.80
N ILE A 111 -3.61 20.27 -6.50
CA ILE A 111 -4.52 19.74 -5.48
C ILE A 111 -5.28 20.91 -4.88
N ASP A 112 -6.60 20.90 -5.02
CA ASP A 112 -7.50 21.77 -4.27
C ASP A 112 -8.04 20.99 -3.07
N GLN A 113 -7.43 21.20 -1.91
CA GLN A 113 -7.84 20.51 -0.69
C GLN A 113 -9.21 20.99 -0.17
N LEU A 114 -9.62 22.22 -0.50
CA LEU A 114 -10.89 22.78 -0.04
C LEU A 114 -12.06 22.26 -0.88
N ALA A 115 -11.90 22.25 -2.20
CA ALA A 115 -12.90 21.70 -3.11
C ALA A 115 -12.85 20.17 -3.23
N GLY A 116 -11.78 19.53 -2.75
CA GLY A 116 -11.55 18.10 -2.92
C GLY A 116 -11.21 17.72 -4.36
N ASP A 117 -10.67 18.65 -5.15
CA ASP A 117 -10.41 18.46 -6.57
C ASP A 117 -8.92 18.28 -6.90
N VAL A 118 -8.67 17.59 -8.02
CA VAL A 118 -7.34 17.21 -8.47
C VAL A 118 -7.25 17.41 -9.98
N ALA A 119 -6.35 18.29 -10.40
CA ALA A 119 -6.08 18.56 -11.80
C ALA A 119 -4.69 18.09 -12.19
N VAL A 120 -4.56 17.50 -13.39
CA VAL A 120 -3.29 17.03 -13.94
C VAL A 120 -3.12 17.60 -15.33
N HIS A 121 -2.00 18.27 -15.61
CA HIS A 121 -1.73 18.89 -16.90
C HIS A 121 -0.26 18.79 -17.31
N CYS A 122 0.00 18.77 -18.61
CA CYS A 122 1.35 18.84 -19.14
C CYS A 122 1.87 20.30 -19.08
N PRO A 123 3.05 20.57 -18.50
CA PRO A 123 3.61 21.92 -18.49
C PRO A 123 4.02 22.41 -19.89
N SER A 124 4.21 21.51 -20.85
CA SER A 124 4.64 21.86 -22.21
C SER A 124 3.46 22.11 -23.16
N CYS A 125 2.51 21.18 -23.26
CA CYS A 125 1.37 21.32 -24.18
C CYS A 125 0.07 21.79 -23.52
N GLY A 126 0.00 21.90 -22.19
CA GLY A 126 -1.21 22.27 -21.45
C GLY A 126 -2.30 21.19 -21.40
N GLU A 127 -2.19 20.12 -22.18
CA GLU A 127 -3.18 19.05 -22.21
C GLU A 127 -3.23 18.27 -20.88
N ALA A 128 -4.42 17.85 -20.47
CA ALA A 128 -4.66 16.90 -19.39
C ALA A 128 -4.82 15.50 -20.00
N PRO A 129 -3.79 14.64 -20.00
CA PRO A 129 -3.87 13.38 -20.74
C PRO A 129 -4.93 12.47 -20.12
N ALA A 130 -5.98 12.16 -20.87
CA ALA A 130 -7.06 11.26 -20.43
C ALA A 130 -6.65 9.77 -20.52
N THR A 131 -5.51 9.43 -19.93
CA THR A 131 -5.00 8.04 -19.88
C THR A 131 -5.59 7.28 -18.69
N ARG A 132 -5.50 5.94 -18.71
CA ARG A 132 -5.87 5.10 -17.55
C ARG A 132 -5.09 5.51 -16.30
N ALA A 133 -3.78 5.73 -16.44
CA ALA A 133 -2.91 6.10 -15.34
C ALA A 133 -3.28 7.47 -14.74
N THR A 134 -3.58 8.47 -15.58
CA THR A 134 -4.05 9.78 -15.10
C THR A 134 -5.39 9.66 -14.36
N ARG A 135 -6.35 8.92 -14.90
CA ARG A 135 -7.64 8.69 -14.23
C ARG A 135 -7.48 7.98 -12.89
N GLN A 136 -6.59 6.98 -12.83
CA GLN A 136 -6.28 6.24 -11.61
C GLN A 136 -5.65 7.16 -10.56
N LEU A 137 -4.67 7.96 -10.96
CA LEU A 137 -4.03 8.97 -10.09
C LEU A 137 -5.05 9.96 -9.52
N VAL A 138 -5.89 10.54 -10.38
CA VAL A 138 -6.91 11.52 -9.97
C VAL A 138 -7.91 10.88 -8.99
N ARG A 139 -8.37 9.66 -9.28
CA ARG A 139 -9.28 8.94 -8.37
C ARG A 139 -8.63 8.66 -7.02
N ALA A 140 -7.41 8.14 -7.00
CA ALA A 140 -6.68 7.82 -5.77
C ALA A 140 -6.42 9.08 -4.93
N CYS A 141 -6.03 10.19 -5.56
CA CYS A 141 -5.85 11.47 -4.86
C CYS A 141 -7.17 12.02 -4.30
N ARG A 142 -8.27 11.95 -5.04
CA ARG A 142 -9.59 12.38 -4.52
C ARG A 142 -10.06 11.49 -3.37
N ALA A 143 -9.87 10.18 -3.47
CA ALA A 143 -10.15 9.26 -2.38
C ALA A 143 -9.27 9.53 -1.15
N SER A 144 -8.00 9.90 -1.36
CA SER A 144 -7.09 10.36 -0.32
C SER A 144 -7.57 11.61 0.41
N LEU A 145 -8.05 12.63 -0.33
CA LEU A 145 -8.63 13.84 0.26
C LEU A 145 -9.87 13.52 1.08
N ALA A 146 -10.80 12.74 0.53
CA ALA A 146 -12.02 12.33 1.21
C ALA A 146 -11.70 11.55 2.50
N THR A 147 -10.76 10.60 2.40
CA THR A 147 -10.33 9.81 3.56
C THR A 147 -9.65 10.70 4.60
N ALA A 148 -8.83 11.68 4.24
CA ALA A 148 -8.24 12.57 5.24
C ALA A 148 -9.28 13.51 5.91
N ALA A 149 -10.37 13.82 5.22
CA ALA A 149 -11.38 14.79 5.67
C ALA A 149 -12.50 14.21 6.57
N ASP A 150 -12.81 12.91 6.47
CA ASP A 150 -13.92 12.25 7.22
C ASP A 150 -13.71 12.27 8.75
N ARG A 151 -14.02 13.36 9.44
CA ARG A 151 -13.89 13.48 10.91
C ARG A 151 -15.06 12.86 11.67
#